data_AF-A0A7S0GJL2-F1
#
_entry.id   AF-A0A7S0GJL2-F1
#
_cell.length_a   1.000
_cell.length_b   1.000
_cell.length_c   1.000
_cell.angle_alpha   90.00
_cell.angle_beta   90.00
_cell.angle_gamma   90.00
#
_symmetry.space_group_name_H-M   'P 1'
#
loop_
_entity.id
_entity.type
_entity.pdbx_description
1 polymer ?
#
loop_
_entity_poly.entity_id
_entity_poly.type
_entity_poly.pdbx_seq_one_letter_code
_entity_poly.pdbx_strand_id
1 'polypeptide(L)'
;EDPNRYWSVIRVNGGAHTGELNMGSTKVPPTGNTMTVGPQSVSATLDEKEDKIVRYTAGYIIDNRDGDTGDYGAMFAVLKTVGAFTPRPGGKTARFLNMVGSMMKDFPKGRSHVDDLPEKWSTMGRKYGLRSKDAWSL
;
A
#
# COMPACT_ATOMS: atom_id res chain seq x y z
N GLU A 1 16.01 0.85 -21.72
CA GLU A 1 15.20 2.01 -21.30
C GLU A 1 13.80 1.53 -20.94
N ASP A 2 13.08 2.27 -20.09
CA ASP A 2 11.70 1.96 -19.65
C ASP A 2 10.80 3.15 -20.04
N PRO A 3 10.44 3.28 -21.34
CA PRO A 3 9.93 4.53 -21.92
C PRO A 3 8.57 4.98 -21.34
N ASN A 4 7.76 4.05 -20.81
CA ASN A 4 6.44 4.36 -20.24
C ASN A 4 6.44 4.35 -18.71
N ARG A 5 7.59 4.62 -18.10
CA ARG A 5 7.70 4.73 -16.65
C ARG A 5 7.90 6.18 -16.22
N TYR A 6 6.90 6.68 -15.51
CA TYR A 6 6.97 7.94 -14.78
C TYR A 6 7.71 7.76 -13.45
N TRP A 7 8.56 8.72 -13.10
CA TRP A 7 9.21 8.83 -11.80
C TRP A 7 8.92 10.18 -11.18
N SER A 8 8.71 10.21 -9.86
CA SER A 8 8.50 11.45 -9.12
C SER A 8 8.89 11.30 -7.66
N VAL A 9 9.04 12.46 -7.01
CA VAL A 9 9.14 12.58 -5.56
C VAL A 9 7.90 13.30 -5.08
N ILE A 10 7.13 12.67 -4.21
CA ILE A 10 5.93 13.27 -3.60
C ILE A 10 6.20 13.66 -2.15
N ARG A 11 5.48 14.67 -1.68
CA ARG A 11 5.36 15.00 -0.26
C ARG A 11 3.89 14.99 0.14
N VAL A 12 3.61 14.48 1.33
CA VAL A 12 2.25 14.44 1.88
C VAL A 12 2.24 15.23 3.17
N ASN A 13 1.63 16.41 3.14
CA ASN A 13 1.62 17.35 4.24
C ASN A 13 0.20 17.82 4.53
N GLY A 14 -0.17 17.89 5.81
CA GLY A 14 -1.41 18.54 6.25
C GLY A 14 -2.69 17.71 6.12
N GLY A 15 -2.60 16.42 5.80
CA GLY A 15 -3.78 15.54 5.81
C GLY A 15 -4.18 15.17 7.24
N ALA A 16 -5.38 15.55 7.68
CA ALA A 16 -5.91 15.22 9.00
C ALA A 16 -6.78 13.96 8.98
N HIS A 17 -6.62 13.07 9.96
CA HIS A 17 -7.47 11.89 10.13
C HIS A 17 -8.81 12.27 10.81
N THR A 18 -9.74 12.73 9.98
CA THR A 18 -11.07 13.24 10.41
C THR A 18 -12.21 12.25 10.21
N GLY A 19 -12.00 11.18 9.45
CA GLY A 19 -12.96 10.10 9.21
C GLY A 19 -12.53 8.79 9.84
N GLU A 20 -13.45 7.82 9.97
CA GLU A 20 -13.11 6.46 10.40
C GLU A 20 -12.27 5.76 9.33
N LEU A 21 -11.12 5.22 9.71
CA LEU A 21 -10.29 4.40 8.83
C LEU A 21 -10.68 2.92 8.99
N ASN A 22 -11.22 2.32 7.92
CA ASN A 22 -11.52 0.90 7.87
C ASN A 22 -10.29 0.10 7.41
N MET A 23 -9.72 -0.71 8.30
CA MET A 23 -8.58 -1.60 8.04
C MET A 23 -9.00 -3.08 7.87
N GLY A 24 -10.25 -3.32 7.49
CA GLY A 24 -10.82 -4.67 7.36
C GLY A 24 -11.33 -5.18 8.70
N SER A 25 -10.52 -5.94 9.43
CA SER A 25 -10.91 -6.52 10.72
C SER A 25 -10.89 -5.52 11.89
N THR A 26 -10.48 -4.27 11.63
CA THR A 26 -10.39 -3.22 12.65
C THR A 26 -10.78 -1.89 12.03
N LYS A 27 -11.43 -1.06 12.84
CA LYS A 27 -11.80 0.31 12.51
C LYS A 27 -11.07 1.24 13.47
N VAL A 28 -10.44 2.28 12.93
CA VAL A 28 -9.77 3.30 13.74
C VAL A 28 -10.65 4.55 13.72
N PRO A 29 -11.16 5.01 14.89
CA PRO A 29 -11.97 6.22 14.94
C PRO A 29 -11.13 7.45 14.56
N PRO A 30 -11.76 8.56 14.12
CA PRO A 30 -11.06 9.80 13.85
C PRO A 30 -10.17 10.22 15.02
N THR A 31 -8.89 10.48 14.74
CA THR A 31 -7.93 10.87 15.79
C THR A 31 -7.62 12.36 15.77
N GLY A 32 -7.94 13.06 14.68
CA GLY A 32 -7.54 14.45 14.47
C GLY A 32 -6.05 14.67 14.19
N ASN A 33 -5.24 13.60 14.21
CA ASN A 33 -3.81 13.68 13.93
C ASN A 33 -3.58 14.11 12.48
N THR A 34 -2.59 14.98 12.29
CA THR A 34 -2.13 15.43 10.99
C THR A 34 -0.95 14.57 10.52
N MET A 35 -0.91 14.31 9.22
CA MET A 35 0.16 13.55 8.59
C MET A 35 1.11 14.50 7.86
N THR A 36 2.39 14.47 8.27
CA THR A 36 3.52 15.11 7.60
C THR A 36 4.55 14.04 7.28
N VAL A 37 4.61 13.63 6.01
CA VAL A 37 5.50 12.55 5.55
C VAL A 37 6.69 13.16 4.83
N GLY A 38 7.88 12.66 5.14
CA GLY A 38 9.08 12.98 4.38
C GLY A 38 8.94 12.67 2.88
N PRO A 39 9.83 13.20 2.04
CA PRO A 39 9.76 13.00 0.59
C PRO A 39 9.80 11.51 0.25
N GLN A 40 8.92 11.09 -0.68
CA GLN A 40 8.76 9.69 -1.08
C GLN A 40 9.00 9.52 -2.57
N SER A 41 9.84 8.56 -2.96
CA SER A 41 9.97 8.18 -4.36
C SER A 41 8.75 7.38 -4.83
N VAL A 42 8.28 7.71 -6.04
CA VAL A 42 7.16 7.06 -6.71
C VAL A 42 7.56 6.72 -8.14
N SER A 43 7.14 5.55 -8.62
CA SER A 43 7.15 5.21 -10.03
C SER A 43 5.84 4.57 -10.45
N ALA A 44 5.36 4.93 -11.63
CA ALA A 44 4.21 4.30 -12.27
C ALA A 44 4.57 3.92 -13.70
N THR A 45 4.32 2.67 -14.09
CA THR A 45 4.42 2.24 -15.48
C THR A 45 3.02 2.24 -16.08
N LEU A 46 2.84 2.96 -17.19
CA LEU A 46 1.60 3.08 -17.92
C LEU A 46 1.52 2.01 -19.02
N ASP A 47 0.32 1.50 -19.26
CA ASP A 47 0.00 0.69 -20.43
C ASP A 47 -0.30 1.62 -21.61
N GLU A 48 0.40 1.43 -22.74
CA GLU A 48 0.26 2.28 -23.93
C GLU A 48 -1.13 2.23 -24.56
N LYS A 49 -1.86 1.11 -24.39
CA LYS A 49 -3.14 0.87 -25.08
C LYS A 49 -4.33 1.16 -24.19
N GLU A 50 -4.22 0.85 -22.91
CA GLU A 50 -5.36 0.91 -22.00
C GLU A 50 -5.39 2.14 -21.09
N ASP A 51 -4.38 3.02 -21.15
CA ASP A 51 -4.25 4.19 -20.26
C ASP A 51 -4.36 3.83 -18.77
N LYS A 52 -3.85 2.65 -18.42
CA LYS A 52 -3.87 2.08 -17.06
C LYS A 52 -2.47 2.03 -16.47
N ILE A 53 -2.37 2.18 -15.15
CA ILE A 53 -1.13 1.88 -14.43
C ILE A 53 -0.99 0.36 -14.28
N VAL A 54 0.05 -0.23 -14.88
CA VAL A 54 0.33 -1.68 -14.83
C VAL A 54 1.38 -2.06 -13.80
N ARG A 55 2.19 -1.10 -13.34
CA ARG A 55 3.11 -1.27 -12.21
C ARG A 55 3.15 0.01 -11.41
N TYR A 56 3.06 -0.13 -10.09
CA TYR A 56 3.11 1.00 -9.17
C TYR A 56 4.11 0.72 -8.06
N THR A 57 4.89 1.72 -7.71
CA THR A 57 5.86 1.69 -6.62
C THR A 57 5.77 3.04 -5.93
N ALA A 58 5.51 3.05 -4.63
CA ALA A 58 5.43 4.25 -3.81
C ALA A 58 5.80 3.92 -2.37
N GLY A 59 5.98 4.95 -1.55
CA GLY A 59 6.23 4.77 -0.11
C GLY A 59 7.69 4.63 0.29
N TYR A 60 8.62 4.82 -0.64
CA TYR A 60 10.05 4.79 -0.31
C TYR A 60 10.50 6.16 0.15
N ILE A 61 10.67 6.33 1.47
CA ILE A 61 11.21 7.55 2.07
C ILE A 61 12.64 7.77 1.56
N ILE A 62 12.89 8.95 0.98
CA ILE A 62 14.23 9.35 0.51
C ILE A 62 14.96 10.28 1.50
N ASP A 63 14.24 10.88 2.45
CA ASP A 63 14.79 11.57 3.62
C ASP A 63 13.92 11.28 4.84
N ASN A 64 14.45 10.50 5.79
CA ASN A 64 13.73 10.07 7.00
C ASN A 64 13.86 11.03 8.17
N ARG A 65 14.54 12.17 7.98
CA ARG A 65 14.67 13.25 8.97
C ARG A 65 13.64 14.35 8.73
N ASP A 66 13.05 14.38 7.54
CA ASP A 66 11.99 15.30 7.14
C ASP A 66 10.61 14.68 7.43
N GLY A 67 9.74 15.45 8.09
CA GLY A 67 8.41 15.00 8.55
C GLY A 67 8.40 14.16 9.84
N ASP A 68 7.20 13.72 10.23
CA ASP A 68 6.93 13.12 11.55
C ASP A 68 6.90 11.57 11.49
N THR A 69 6.86 11.02 10.28
CA THR A 69 6.71 9.58 10.08
C THR A 69 8.02 8.82 10.04
N GLY A 70 9.18 9.50 9.96
CA GLY A 70 10.49 8.85 9.94
C GLY A 70 10.68 7.99 8.68
N ASP A 71 11.00 6.70 8.83
CA ASP A 71 11.15 5.77 7.70
C ASP A 71 9.84 5.08 7.27
N TYR A 72 8.70 5.55 7.79
CA TYR A 72 7.38 5.04 7.45
C TYR A 72 6.81 5.85 6.27
N GLY A 73 6.71 5.20 5.10
CA GLY A 73 6.04 5.72 3.90
C GLY A 73 4.80 4.91 3.49
N ALA A 74 4.07 5.40 2.48
CA ALA A 74 2.80 4.82 2.02
C ALA A 74 1.84 4.49 3.19
N MET A 75 1.23 3.30 3.20
CA MET A 75 0.27 2.92 4.24
C MET A 75 0.89 2.88 5.64
N PHE A 76 2.19 2.60 5.77
CA PHE A 76 2.86 2.60 7.08
C PHE A 76 2.88 4.00 7.71
N ALA A 77 2.96 5.06 6.90
CA ALA A 77 2.85 6.45 7.37
C ALA A 77 1.46 6.74 7.95
N VAL A 78 0.41 6.28 7.24
CA VAL A 78 -0.99 6.42 7.67
C VAL A 78 -1.20 5.71 8.99
N LEU A 79 -0.83 4.43 9.09
CA LEU A 79 -1.02 3.62 10.29
C LEU A 79 -0.28 4.21 11.50
N LYS A 80 0.95 4.69 11.31
CA LYS A 80 1.69 5.41 12.35
C LYS A 80 0.97 6.68 12.79
N THR A 81 0.44 7.46 11.85
CA THR A 81 -0.27 8.72 12.13
C THR A 81 -1.56 8.50 12.91
N VAL A 82 -2.33 7.47 12.57
CA VAL A 82 -3.59 7.15 13.29
C VAL A 82 -3.37 6.38 14.59
N GLY A 83 -2.11 6.10 14.96
CA GLY A 83 -1.79 5.37 16.19
C GLY A 83 -2.04 3.85 16.12
N ALA A 84 -2.24 3.29 14.93
CA ALA A 84 -2.40 1.86 14.74
C ALA A 84 -1.05 1.12 14.89
N PHE A 85 -1.09 -0.13 15.35
CA PHE A 85 0.11 -0.97 15.42
C PHE A 85 0.73 -1.12 14.03
N THR A 86 1.96 -0.65 13.89
CA THR A 86 2.65 -0.59 12.61
C THR A 86 4.08 -1.09 12.77
N PRO A 87 4.42 -2.30 12.31
CA PRO A 87 5.79 -2.77 12.37
C PRO A 87 6.68 -1.90 11.47
N ARG A 88 7.90 -1.63 11.92
CA ARG A 88 8.87 -0.85 11.14
C ARG A 88 9.11 -1.50 9.77
N PRO A 89 8.96 -0.77 8.65
CA PRO A 89 9.23 -1.30 7.31
C PRO A 89 10.62 -1.94 7.22
N GLY A 90 10.70 -3.13 6.63
CA GLY A 90 11.96 -3.87 6.48
C GLY A 90 12.55 -4.48 7.77
N GLY A 91 12.00 -4.16 8.95
CA GLY A 91 12.43 -4.66 10.24
C GLY A 91 12.08 -6.14 10.49
N LYS A 92 12.71 -6.75 11.51
CA LYS A 92 12.52 -8.18 11.85
C LYS A 92 11.05 -8.54 12.10
N THR A 93 10.32 -7.70 12.82
CA THR A 93 8.88 -7.90 13.10
C THR A 93 8.05 -7.91 11.83
N ALA A 94 8.29 -6.97 10.89
CA ALA A 94 7.57 -6.93 9.62
C ALA A 94 7.85 -8.18 8.78
N ARG A 95 9.12 -8.62 8.72
CA ARG A 95 9.51 -9.86 8.00
C ARG A 95 8.84 -11.09 8.60
N PHE A 96 8.81 -11.19 9.93
CA PHE A 96 8.15 -12.30 10.62
C PHE A 96 6.64 -12.30 10.37
N LEU A 97 5.97 -11.16 10.49
CA LEU A 97 4.54 -11.04 10.22
C LEU A 97 4.21 -11.36 8.75
N ASN A 98 5.04 -10.91 7.81
CA ASN A 98 4.90 -11.27 6.39
C ASN A 98 5.09 -12.78 6.16
N MET A 99 6.07 -13.40 6.81
CA MET A 99 6.29 -14.84 6.73
C MET A 99 5.09 -15.62 7.29
N VAL A 100 4.59 -15.25 8.47
CA VAL A 100 3.39 -15.86 9.07
C VAL A 100 2.18 -15.68 8.16
N GLY A 101 1.92 -14.46 7.68
CA GLY A 101 0.83 -14.16 6.76
C GLY A 101 0.94 -14.93 5.43
N SER A 102 2.16 -15.22 4.96
CA SER A 102 2.36 -16.04 3.76
C SER A 102 1.99 -17.51 3.94
N MET A 103 2.06 -18.01 5.18
CA MET A 103 1.71 -19.40 5.55
C MET A 103 0.25 -19.55 5.95
N MET A 104 -0.42 -18.46 6.33
CA MET A 104 -1.83 -18.48 6.70
C MET A 104 -2.73 -18.61 5.46
N LYS A 105 -3.62 -19.62 5.49
CA LYS A 105 -4.69 -19.76 4.50
C LYS A 105 -5.67 -18.58 4.64
N ASP A 106 -6.11 -18.02 3.51
CA ASP A 106 -7.05 -16.89 3.45
C ASP A 106 -6.54 -15.57 4.09
N PHE A 107 -5.22 -15.39 4.26
CA PHE A 107 -4.68 -14.12 4.75
C PHE A 107 -5.01 -12.97 3.76
N PRO A 108 -5.53 -11.82 4.24
CA PRO A 108 -5.91 -10.71 3.39
C PRO A 108 -4.66 -10.16 2.68
N LYS A 109 -4.55 -10.46 1.39
CA LYS A 109 -3.58 -9.87 0.46
C LYS A 109 -4.28 -8.75 -0.31
N GLY A 110 -3.49 -7.86 -0.94
CA GLY A 110 -4.03 -6.84 -1.83
C GLY A 110 -5.03 -7.47 -2.81
N ARG A 111 -6.24 -6.90 -2.87
CA ARG A 111 -7.36 -7.39 -3.67
C ARG A 111 -7.50 -6.53 -4.92
N SER A 112 -7.75 -7.17 -6.06
CA SER A 112 -8.20 -6.52 -7.29
C SER A 112 -9.32 -7.38 -7.86
N HIS A 113 -10.36 -6.76 -8.43
CA HIS A 113 -11.35 -7.53 -9.18
C HIS A 113 -10.64 -8.13 -10.40
N VAL A 114 -10.86 -9.41 -10.69
CA VAL A 114 -10.43 -10.08 -11.95
C VAL A 114 -10.90 -9.30 -13.18
N ASP A 115 -12.07 -8.67 -13.13
CA ASP A 115 -12.57 -7.84 -14.25
C ASP A 115 -11.69 -6.59 -14.47
N ASP A 116 -10.97 -6.12 -13.43
CA ASP A 116 -10.01 -5.02 -13.52
C ASP A 116 -8.62 -5.50 -13.95
N LEU A 117 -8.36 -6.81 -13.98
CA LEU A 117 -7.05 -7.35 -14.35
C LEU A 117 -6.89 -7.30 -15.88
N PRO A 118 -5.76 -6.79 -16.40
CA PRO A 118 -5.44 -6.94 -17.81
C PRO A 118 -5.43 -8.41 -18.22
N GLU A 119 -5.78 -8.73 -19.47
CA GLU A 119 -5.96 -10.10 -19.95
C GLU A 119 -4.78 -11.04 -19.61
N LYS A 120 -3.55 -10.52 -19.71
CA LYS A 120 -2.30 -11.25 -19.36
C LYS A 120 -2.21 -11.71 -17.88
N TRP A 121 -2.96 -11.09 -16.97
CA TRP A 121 -2.96 -11.38 -15.53
C TRP A 121 -4.23 -12.07 -15.02
N SER A 122 -5.31 -12.05 -15.80
CA SER A 122 -6.61 -12.65 -15.44
C SER A 122 -6.47 -14.14 -15.05
N THR A 123 -5.57 -14.87 -15.73
CA THR A 123 -5.28 -16.29 -15.48
C THR A 123 -4.34 -16.52 -14.29
N MET A 124 -3.57 -15.51 -13.86
CA MET A 124 -2.61 -15.59 -12.77
C MET A 124 -3.23 -15.41 -11.37
N GLY A 125 -4.45 -14.85 -11.29
CA GLY A 125 -5.11 -14.55 -10.03
C GLY A 125 -5.36 -15.76 -9.12
N ARG A 126 -5.35 -16.99 -9.67
CA ARG A 126 -5.48 -18.22 -8.86
C ARG A 126 -4.19 -18.68 -8.19
N LYS A 127 -3.01 -18.34 -8.73
CA LYS A 127 -1.72 -18.94 -8.33
C LYS A 127 -0.86 -18.03 -7.45
N TYR A 128 -1.05 -16.70 -7.50
CA TYR A 128 -0.12 -15.73 -6.90
C TYR A 128 -0.71 -14.82 -5.80
N GLY A 129 -1.91 -15.12 -5.29
CA GLY A 129 -2.36 -14.56 -4.00
C GLY A 129 -3.62 -13.68 -3.99
N LEU A 130 -4.56 -13.84 -4.93
CA LEU A 130 -5.81 -13.06 -4.96
C LEU A 130 -7.02 -13.77 -4.29
N ARG A 131 -6.82 -14.69 -3.34
CA ARG A 131 -7.92 -15.46 -2.75
C ARG A 131 -7.95 -15.39 -1.23
N SER A 132 -8.74 -14.45 -0.70
CA SER A 132 -9.66 -14.77 0.39
C SER A 132 -11.04 -15.03 -0.22
N LYS A 133 -11.88 -15.80 0.47
CA LYS A 133 -13.25 -16.16 0.03
C LYS A 133 -14.12 -14.95 -0.33
N ASP A 134 -13.79 -13.78 0.21
CA ASP A 134 -14.51 -12.51 0.04
C ASP A 134 -14.00 -11.61 -1.10
N ALA A 135 -12.97 -12.01 -1.86
CA ALA A 135 -12.50 -11.20 -3.00
C ALA A 135 -13.50 -11.19 -4.19
N TRP A 136 -14.69 -11.79 -4.01
CA TRP A 136 -15.59 -12.21 -5.08
C TRP A 136 -17.08 -12.12 -4.75
N SER A 137 -17.50 -11.30 -3.78
CA SER A 137 -18.94 -11.11 -3.51
C SER A 137 -19.27 -9.76 -2.87
N LEU A 138 -19.51 -8.76 -3.73
CA LEU A 138 -20.67 -7.85 -3.71
C LEU A 138 -20.75 -7.17 -5.07
#